data_AF-A0A948DX84-F1
#
_entry.id   AF-A0A948DX84-F1
#
_cell.length_a   1.000
_cell.length_b   1.000
_cell.length_c   1.000
_cell.angle_alpha   90.00
_cell.angle_beta   90.00
_cell.angle_gamma   90.00
#
_symmetry.space_group_name_H-M   'P 1'
#
loop_
_entity.id
_entity.type
_entity.pdbx_description
1 polymer ?
#
loop_
_entity_poly.entity_id
_entity_poly.type
_entity_poly.pdbx_seq_one_letter_code
_entity_poly.pdbx_strand_id
1 'polypeptide(L)' 'MVLLWDYDKKKLKKTKSGRRLILERMINYGPGKGKKIKLKEVKKNWDTLQLYPNARKLMSLLIWGKYKSSPQDKKKSFLL' A
#
# COMPACT_ATOMS: atom_id res chain seq x y z
N MET A 1 -6.76 -0.91 -16.24
CA MET A 1 -5.33 -1.26 -16.26
C MET A 1 -4.66 -0.42 -15.19
N VAL A 2 -3.73 -0.96 -14.39
CA VAL A 2 -2.86 -0.09 -13.55
C VAL A 2 -2.15 0.85 -14.52
N LEU A 3 -2.09 2.14 -14.24
CA LEU A 3 -1.39 3.13 -15.09
C LEU A 3 0.12 2.77 -15.13
N LEU A 4 0.46 1.88 -16.06
CA LEU A 4 1.79 1.36 -16.36
C LEU A 4 2.05 1.63 -17.85
N TRP A 5 1.67 2.82 -18.33
CA TRP A 5 1.74 3.18 -19.74
C TRP A 5 3.18 3.06 -20.28
N ASP A 6 4.17 3.31 -19.43
CA ASP A 6 5.59 3.29 -19.81
C ASP A 6 6.29 1.94 -19.58
N TYR A 7 5.58 0.91 -19.09
CA TYR A 7 6.21 -0.34 -18.64
C TYR A 7 5.56 -1.61 -19.21
N ASP A 8 6.40 -2.54 -19.66
CA ASP A 8 5.97 -3.91 -19.94
C ASP A 8 5.70 -4.66 -18.63
N LYS A 9 4.41 -4.79 -18.30
CA LYS A 9 3.93 -5.50 -17.12
C LYS A 9 4.40 -6.95 -17.06
N LYS A 10 4.57 -7.65 -18.20
CA LYS A 10 5.03 -9.05 -18.22
C LYS A 10 6.49 -9.12 -17.79
N LYS A 11 7.34 -8.18 -18.23
CA LYS A 11 8.74 -8.07 -17.78
C LYS A 11 8.84 -7.74 -16.29
N LEU A 12 8.08 -6.75 -15.81
CA LEU A 12 8.09 -6.36 -14.39
C LEU A 12 7.71 -7.50 -13.44
N LYS A 13 6.80 -8.38 -13.85
CA LYS A 13 6.38 -9.51 -13.01
C LYS A 13 7.49 -10.54 -12.74
N LYS A 14 8.52 -10.60 -13.58
CA LYS A 14 9.62 -11.58 -13.46
C LYS A 14 10.48 -11.32 -12.22
N THR A 15 10.64 -10.07 -11.83
CA THR A 15 11.52 -9.68 -10.71
C THR A 15 10.74 -9.36 -9.44
N LYS A 16 11.41 -9.44 -8.29
CA LYS A 16 10.82 -9.03 -6.99
C LYS A 16 10.57 -7.51 -6.96
N SER A 17 11.52 -6.73 -7.46
CA SER A 17 11.43 -5.26 -7.54
C SER A 17 10.30 -4.80 -8.46
N GLY A 18 10.13 -5.43 -9.62
CA GLY A 18 9.06 -5.09 -10.56
C GLY A 18 7.66 -5.45 -10.04
N ARG A 19 7.51 -6.58 -9.33
CA ARG A 19 6.25 -6.90 -8.63
C ARG A 19 5.91 -5.87 -7.55
N ARG A 20 6.91 -5.39 -6.80
CA ARG A 20 6.73 -4.31 -5.83
C ARG A 20 6.34 -2.99 -6.49
N LEU A 21 6.98 -2.62 -7.61
CA LEU A 21 6.62 -1.42 -8.37
C LEU A 21 5.16 -1.48 -8.85
N ILE A 22 4.70 -2.63 -9.34
CA ILE A 22 3.30 -2.81 -9.72
C ILE A 22 2.37 -2.58 -8.51
N LEU A 23 2.71 -3.14 -7.34
CA LEU A 23 1.92 -2.99 -6.12
C LEU A 23 1.84 -1.51 -5.67
N GLU A 24 2.97 -0.80 -5.72
CA GLU A 24 3.04 0.63 -5.42
C GLU A 24 2.15 1.44 -6.35
N ARG A 25 2.25 1.20 -7.67
CA ARG A 25 1.39 1.88 -8.67
C ARG A 25 -0.09 1.57 -8.45
N MET A 26 -0.45 0.33 -8.10
CA MET A 26 -1.83 -0.03 -7.77
C MET A 26 -2.39 0.76 -6.59
N ILE A 27 -1.57 1.06 -5.58
CA ILE A 27 -2.02 1.79 -4.39
C ILE A 27 -2.09 3.30 -4.69
N ASN A 28 -1.08 3.85 -5.38
CA ASN A 28 -1.01 5.29 -5.66
C ASN A 28 -2.02 5.75 -6.71
N TYR A 29 -2.31 4.92 -7.71
CA TYR A 29 -3.11 5.30 -8.88
C TYR A 29 -4.38 4.46 -9.07
N GLY A 30 -4.55 3.42 -8.24
CA GLY A 30 -5.63 2.47 -8.35
C GLY A 30 -5.26 1.20 -9.12
N PRO A 31 -5.90 0.06 -8.79
CA PRO A 31 -5.60 -1.25 -9.37
C PRO A 31 -6.16 -1.43 -10.80
N GLY A 32 -6.94 -0.47 -11.28
CA GLY A 32 -7.76 -0.54 -12.48
C GLY A 32 -9.11 -1.23 -12.24
N LYS A 33 -10.03 -1.06 -13.20
CA LYS A 33 -11.42 -1.56 -13.13
C LYS A 33 -11.49 -3.05 -12.77
N GLY A 34 -12.28 -3.38 -11.75
CA GLY A 34 -12.56 -4.74 -11.31
C GLY A 34 -11.40 -5.49 -10.65
N LYS A 35 -10.28 -4.82 -10.34
CA LYS A 35 -9.12 -5.46 -9.71
C LYS A 35 -9.04 -5.11 -8.22
N LYS A 36 -8.72 -6.11 -7.40
CA LYS A 36 -8.46 -5.95 -5.96
C LYS A 36 -6.97 -6.07 -5.67
N ILE A 37 -6.51 -5.36 -4.64
CA ILE A 37 -5.14 -5.46 -4.13
C ILE A 37 -5.12 -6.53 -3.03
N LYS A 38 -4.15 -7.45 -3.08
CA LYS A 38 -4.00 -8.50 -2.06
C LYS A 38 -3.41 -7.90 -0.78
N LEU A 39 -4.15 -7.94 0.32
CA LEU A 39 -3.72 -7.40 1.62
C LEU A 39 -2.36 -7.95 2.09
N LYS A 40 -2.14 -9.27 1.94
CA LYS A 40 -0.88 -9.93 2.33
C LYS A 40 0.33 -9.33 1.62
N GLU A 41 0.20 -8.99 0.34
CA GLU A 41 1.28 -8.38 -0.43
C GLU A 41 1.57 -6.94 0.03
N VAL A 42 0.52 -6.18 0.40
CA VAL A 42 0.69 -4.84 0.96
C VAL A 42 1.44 -4.89 2.29
N LYS A 43 1.00 -5.74 3.22
CA LYS A 43 1.66 -5.92 4.52
C LYS A 43 3.11 -6.36 4.37
N LYS A 44 3.38 -7.33 3.49
CA LYS A 44 4.73 -7.86 3.25
C LYS A 44 5.72 -6.81 2.74
N ASN A 45 5.26 -5.83 1.96
CA ASN A 45 6.14 -4.85 1.32
C ASN A 45 6.05 -3.45 1.96
N TRP A 46 5.25 -3.26 3.01
CA TRP A 46 4.81 -1.97 3.53
C TRP A 46 5.94 -0.94 3.75
N ASP A 47 7.03 -1.37 4.36
CA ASP A 47 8.17 -0.51 4.71
C ASP A 47 9.01 -0.11 3.49
N THR A 48 8.83 -0.82 2.37
CA THR A 48 9.58 -0.59 1.13
C THR A 48 8.77 0.09 0.02
N LEU A 49 7.46 0.30 0.23
CA LEU A 49 6.59 0.95 -0.76
C LEU A 49 6.74 2.47 -0.74
N GLN A 50 7.00 3.09 -1.88
CA GLN A 50 7.00 4.55 -2.03
C GLN A 50 5.58 5.03 -2.34
N LEU A 51 4.77 5.15 -1.28
CA LEU A 51 3.37 5.56 -1.37
C LEU A 51 3.23 7.07 -1.22
N TYR A 52 2.30 7.67 -1.98
CA TYR A 52 1.91 9.05 -1.75
C TYR A 52 1.38 9.26 -0.34
N PRO A 53 1.62 10.42 0.30
CA PRO A 53 1.25 10.65 1.70
C PRO A 53 -0.22 10.31 2.00
N ASN A 54 -1.15 10.72 1.13
CA ASN A 54 -2.58 10.45 1.30
C ASN A 54 -2.92 8.97 1.12
N ALA A 55 -2.36 8.33 0.10
CA ALA A 55 -2.53 6.89 -0.13
C ALA A 55 -1.99 6.08 1.06
N ARG A 56 -0.82 6.45 1.59
CA ARG A 56 -0.23 5.82 2.77
C ARG A 56 -1.12 5.97 4.00
N LYS A 57 -1.65 7.17 4.27
CA LYS A 57 -2.56 7.43 5.40
C LYS A 57 -3.84 6.60 5.28
N LEU A 58 -4.53 6.67 4.14
CA LEU A 58 -5.76 5.92 3.88
C LEU A 58 -5.51 4.41 4.05
N MET A 59 -4.44 3.89 3.43
CA MET A 59 -4.16 2.47 3.49
C MET A 59 -3.73 2.03 4.89
N SER A 60 -3.08 2.90 5.66
CA SER A 60 -2.78 2.63 7.07
C SER A 60 -4.06 2.45 7.88
N LEU A 61 -5.02 3.36 7.68
CA LEU A 61 -6.33 3.30 8.32
C LEU A 61 -7.08 2.01 7.96
N LEU A 62 -7.11 1.63 6.68
CA LEU A 62 -7.82 0.43 6.22
C LEU A 62 -7.18 -0.88 6.72
N ILE A 63 -5.85 -0.91 6.87
CA ILE A 63 -5.13 -2.14 7.24
C ILE A 63 -5.07 -2.34 8.77
N TRP A 64 -4.86 -1.25 9.52
CA TRP A 64 -4.59 -1.31 10.95
C TRP A 64 -5.60 -0.54 11.81
N GLY A 65 -6.62 0.08 11.22
CA GLY A 65 -7.59 0.91 11.94
C GLY A 65 -7.02 2.24 12.46
N LYS A 66 -5.77 2.56 12.13
CA LYS A 66 -5.07 3.77 12.57
C LYS A 66 -3.95 4.16 11.61
N TYR A 67 -3.57 5.44 11.62
CA TYR A 67 -2.44 5.99 10.87
C TYR A 67 -1.50 6.73 11.83
N LYS A 68 -0.25 7.02 11.44
CA LYS A 68 0.78 7.50 12.40
C LYS A 68 0.37 8.73 13.23
N SER A 69 -0.40 9.65 12.66
CA SER A 69 -0.87 10.85 13.37
C SER A 69 -2.28 10.69 13.96
N SER A 70 -2.80 9.46 14.06
CA SER A 70 -4.04 9.22 14.81
C SER A 70 -3.81 9.53 16.29
N PRO A 71 -4.75 10.21 16.97
CA PRO A 71 -4.67 10.42 18.41
C PRO A 71 -4.40 9.10 19.12
N GLN A 72 -3.40 9.10 20.01
CA GLN A 72 -3.14 7.94 20.85
C GLN A 72 -4.28 7.80 21.85
N ASP A 73 -4.83 6.59 21.94
CA ASP A 73 -5.93 6.31 22.83
C ASP A 73 -5.43 6.37 24.28
N LYS A 74 -5.75 7.46 24.98
CA LYS A 74 -5.24 7.76 26.34
C LYS A 74 -5.62 6.68 27.36
N LYS A 75 -6.63 5.84 27.08
CA LYS A 75 -7.09 4.76 27.97
C LYS A 75 -6.09 3.63 28.16
N LYS A 76 -5.11 3.43 27.27
CA LYS A 76 -4.06 2.40 27.44
C LYS A 76 -2.86 2.83 28.29
N SER A 77 -2.75 4.11 28.60
CA SER A 77 -1.63 4.68 29.37
C SER A 77 -1.79 4.53 30.89
N PHE A 78 -2.99 4.19 31.37
CA PHE A 78 -3.36 4.24 32.78
C PHE A 78 -3.34 2.86 33.48
N LEU A 79 -2.77 1.84 32.83
CA LEU A 79 -2.67 0.47 33.34
C LEU A 79 -1.22 0.05 33.66
N LEU A 80 -0.36 1.00 34.02
CA LEU A 80 0.97 0.73 34.61
C LEU A 80 1.04 1.37 35.99
#